data_AF-A0A4U8QAI3-F1
#
_entry.id   AF-A0A4U8QAI3-F1
#
_cell.length_a   1.000
_cell.length_b   1.000
_cell.length_c   1.000
_cell.angle_alpha   90.00
_cell.angle_beta   90.00
_cell.angle_gamma   90.00
#
_symmetry.space_group_name_H-M   'P 1'
#
loop_
_entity.id
_entity.type
_entity.pdbx_description
1 polymer ?
#
loop_
_entity_poly.entity_id
_entity_poly.type
_entity_poly.pdbx_seq_one_letter_code
_entity_poly.pdbx_strand_id
1 'polypeptide(L)'
;MKYIRWSVVCILFLGLAAGIIYISLKDTDTYIMKLDHVEISNEQFQYYLDKNRTNIISRYQKPGETVDREFWNREAEEGMSAATLLKAEAKQDCLREQMIFILARERGLSKAVQFDEIKEEMEKENADRETSVKSGKIVYGNKNYSMSTYLSYSISNLSRELIKIMEDNELKYTDEQILSFCQENGKDVNGLSSGEIRSKYGLVYRNELLVRYVDRCIEKRGVVLKQEEFDGVTVQ
;
A
#
# COMPACT_ATOMS: atom_id res chain seq x y z
N MET A 1 -12.60 -38.52 -45.51
CA MET A 1 -11.64 -38.14 -44.45
C MET A 1 -11.23 -36.65 -44.41
N LYS A 2 -11.88 -35.73 -45.15
CA LYS A 2 -11.57 -34.28 -45.07
C LYS A 2 -12.34 -33.54 -43.97
N TYR A 3 -13.55 -33.98 -43.65
CA TYR A 3 -14.44 -33.34 -42.66
C TYR A 3 -13.95 -33.48 -41.20
N ILE A 4 -13.32 -34.61 -40.86
CA ILE A 4 -12.80 -34.87 -39.50
C ILE A 4 -11.68 -33.90 -39.11
N ARG A 5 -10.83 -33.48 -40.07
CA ARG A 5 -9.75 -32.51 -39.82
C ARG A 5 -10.27 -31.11 -39.54
N TRP A 6 -11.40 -30.72 -40.13
CA TRP A 6 -12.00 -29.40 -39.90
C TRP A 6 -12.78 -29.36 -38.58
N SER A 7 -13.43 -30.47 -38.20
CA SER A 7 -14.14 -30.58 -36.92
C SER A 7 -13.21 -30.43 -35.70
N VAL A 8 -12.00 -30.99 -35.74
CA VAL A 8 -11.02 -30.88 -34.64
C VAL A 8 -10.50 -29.44 -34.49
N VAL A 9 -10.29 -28.73 -35.61
CA VAL A 9 -9.87 -27.32 -35.60
C VAL A 9 -10.99 -26.44 -35.03
N CYS A 10 -12.25 -26.66 -35.39
CA CYS A 10 -13.38 -25.91 -34.82
C CYS A 10 -13.55 -26.13 -33.31
N ILE A 11 -13.33 -27.34 -32.80
CA ILE A 11 -13.41 -27.64 -31.36
C ILE A 11 -12.26 -26.95 -30.59
N LEU A 12 -11.05 -26.92 -31.14
CA LEU A 12 -9.92 -26.21 -30.54
C LEU A 12 -10.13 -24.69 -30.52
N PHE A 13 -10.69 -24.11 -31.59
CA PHE A 13 -11.04 -22.69 -31.62
C PHE A 13 -12.20 -22.34 -30.67
N LEU A 14 -13.20 -23.22 -30.53
CA LEU A 14 -14.27 -23.05 -29.54
C LEU A 14 -13.74 -23.15 -28.10
N GLY A 15 -12.78 -24.03 -27.83
CA GLY A 15 -12.13 -24.14 -26.52
C GLY A 15 -11.25 -22.92 -26.18
N LEU A 16 -10.51 -22.38 -27.16
CA LEU A 16 -9.76 -21.13 -27.01
C LEU A 16 -10.68 -19.92 -26.84
N ALA A 17 -11.74 -19.83 -27.65
CA ALA A 17 -12.74 -18.78 -27.50
C ALA A 17 -13.47 -18.88 -26.16
N ALA A 18 -13.85 -20.08 -25.71
CA ALA A 18 -14.45 -20.31 -24.41
C ALA A 18 -13.47 -20.03 -23.25
N GLY A 19 -12.18 -20.28 -23.43
CA GLY A 19 -11.13 -19.92 -22.45
C GLY A 19 -10.92 -18.42 -22.35
N ILE A 20 -10.88 -17.71 -23.49
CA ILE A 20 -10.79 -16.24 -23.55
C ILE A 20 -12.08 -15.63 -22.99
N ILE A 21 -13.24 -16.18 -23.36
CA ILE A 21 -14.56 -15.78 -22.84
C ILE A 21 -14.67 -16.10 -21.34
N TYR A 22 -14.13 -17.20 -20.82
CA TYR A 22 -14.10 -17.51 -19.38
C TYR A 22 -13.18 -16.55 -18.61
N ILE A 23 -12.03 -16.17 -19.19
CA ILE A 23 -11.18 -15.11 -18.63
C ILE A 23 -11.89 -13.75 -18.67
N SER A 24 -12.67 -13.47 -19.72
CA SER A 24 -13.46 -12.24 -19.85
C SER A 24 -14.81 -12.23 -19.11
N LEU A 25 -15.36 -13.40 -18.74
CA LEU A 25 -16.62 -13.59 -17.99
C LEU A 25 -16.38 -13.92 -16.52
N LYS A 26 -15.11 -14.02 -16.06
CA LYS A 26 -14.84 -14.01 -14.63
C LYS A 26 -15.16 -12.60 -14.13
N ASP A 27 -16.39 -12.48 -13.66
CA ASP A 27 -17.08 -11.24 -13.30
C ASP A 27 -16.17 -10.21 -12.61
N THR A 28 -16.26 -9.03 -13.19
CA THR A 28 -15.53 -7.77 -13.00
C THR A 28 -15.82 -7.05 -11.68
N ASP A 29 -15.98 -7.77 -10.56
CA ASP A 29 -16.37 -7.16 -9.28
C ASP A 29 -15.50 -7.52 -8.05
N THR A 30 -14.27 -8.01 -8.22
CA THR A 30 -13.34 -8.36 -7.12
C THR A 30 -12.61 -7.20 -6.44
N TYR A 31 -13.13 -5.98 -6.50
CA TYR A 31 -12.49 -4.82 -5.86
C TYR A 31 -13.46 -4.10 -4.92
N ILE A 32 -12.94 -3.67 -3.77
CA ILE A 32 -13.69 -2.91 -2.75
C ILE A 32 -13.57 -1.41 -2.99
N MET A 33 -12.43 -0.98 -3.53
CA MET A 33 -12.15 0.41 -3.88
C MET A 33 -11.24 0.49 -5.10
N LYS A 34 -11.25 1.64 -5.77
CA LYS A 34 -10.42 1.92 -6.94
C LYS A 34 -9.75 3.28 -6.75
N LEU A 35 -8.44 3.31 -6.97
CA LEU A 35 -7.63 4.52 -6.97
C LEU A 35 -7.09 4.68 -8.38
N ASP A 36 -7.57 5.69 -9.11
CA ASP A 36 -7.28 5.86 -10.54
C ASP A 36 -7.73 4.61 -11.36
N HIS A 37 -6.83 3.99 -12.12
CA HIS A 37 -7.08 2.74 -12.83
C HIS A 37 -6.73 1.48 -12.03
N VAL A 38 -6.29 1.63 -10.77
CA VAL A 38 -5.80 0.54 -9.93
C VAL A 38 -6.90 0.07 -8.99
N GLU A 39 -7.12 -1.24 -9.00
CA GLU A 39 -8.19 -1.89 -8.24
C GLU A 39 -7.64 -2.48 -6.95
N ILE A 40 -8.27 -2.14 -5.83
CA ILE A 40 -7.90 -2.66 -4.52
C ILE A 40 -8.87 -3.78 -4.18
N SER A 41 -8.32 -4.99 -4.09
CA SER A 41 -9.08 -6.21 -3.80
C SER A 41 -9.51 -6.29 -2.33
N ASN A 42 -10.45 -7.21 -2.03
CA ASN A 42 -10.81 -7.51 -0.65
C ASN A 42 -9.58 -8.05 0.12
N GLU A 43 -8.80 -8.97 -0.46
CA GLU A 43 -7.57 -9.51 0.17
C GLU A 43 -6.60 -8.38 0.56
N GLN A 44 -6.35 -7.44 -0.35
CA GLN A 44 -5.52 -6.28 -0.07
C GLN A 44 -6.07 -5.47 1.10
N PHE A 45 -7.38 -5.16 1.09
CA PHE A 45 -7.95 -4.35 2.16
C PHE A 45 -7.98 -5.07 3.52
N GLN A 46 -8.22 -6.40 3.54
CA GLN A 46 -8.11 -7.20 4.76
C GLN A 46 -6.70 -7.13 5.36
N TYR A 47 -5.66 -7.18 4.52
CA TYR A 47 -4.29 -6.98 4.99
C TYR A 47 -4.13 -5.64 5.75
N TYR A 48 -4.71 -4.54 5.26
CA TYR A 48 -4.61 -3.24 5.93
C TYR A 48 -5.47 -3.15 7.20
N LEU A 49 -6.59 -3.88 7.26
CA LEU A 49 -7.37 -4.02 8.50
C LEU A 49 -6.54 -4.75 9.56
N ASP A 50 -5.95 -5.89 9.23
CA ASP A 50 -5.10 -6.65 10.14
C ASP A 50 -3.89 -5.84 10.61
N LYS A 51 -3.24 -5.12 9.68
CA LYS A 51 -2.10 -4.23 9.97
C LYS A 51 -2.45 -3.16 11.00
N ASN A 52 -3.63 -2.55 10.89
CA ASN A 52 -4.07 -1.47 11.77
C ASN A 52 -4.77 -1.95 13.05
N ARG A 53 -5.25 -3.20 13.08
CA ARG A 53 -6.02 -3.77 14.19
C ARG A 53 -5.32 -3.61 15.53
N THR A 54 -4.03 -3.96 15.60
CA THR A 54 -3.23 -3.88 16.83
C THR A 54 -3.12 -2.45 17.36
N ASN A 55 -3.01 -1.45 16.48
CA ASN A 55 -2.93 -0.05 16.87
C ASN A 55 -4.25 0.44 17.50
N ILE A 56 -5.39 0.07 16.90
CA ILE A 56 -6.71 0.40 17.45
C ILE A 56 -6.92 -0.26 18.82
N ILE A 57 -6.60 -1.55 18.96
CA ILE A 57 -6.66 -2.23 20.26
C ILE A 57 -5.79 -1.48 21.28
N SER A 58 -4.53 -1.21 20.94
CA SER A 58 -3.58 -0.60 21.86
C SER A 58 -4.01 0.79 22.35
N ARG A 59 -4.74 1.55 21.51
CA ARG A 59 -5.20 2.90 21.86
C ARG A 59 -6.44 2.91 22.74
N TYR A 60 -7.38 2.00 22.48
CA TYR A 60 -8.70 2.08 23.11
C TYR A 60 -8.97 0.98 24.14
N GLN A 61 -8.28 -0.17 24.10
CA GLN A 61 -8.53 -1.27 25.03
C GLN A 61 -8.22 -0.85 26.47
N LYS A 62 -9.18 -1.08 27.37
CA LYS A 62 -8.99 -0.83 28.80
C LYS A 62 -8.21 -1.99 29.45
N PRO A 63 -7.44 -1.74 30.51
CA PRO A 63 -6.74 -2.81 31.21
C PRO A 63 -7.69 -3.94 31.64
N GLY A 64 -7.41 -5.18 31.22
CA GLY A 64 -8.21 -6.36 31.53
C GLY A 64 -9.49 -6.54 30.69
N GLU A 65 -9.76 -5.65 29.74
CA GLU A 65 -10.89 -5.75 28.81
C GLU A 65 -10.64 -6.82 27.74
N THR A 66 -11.69 -7.51 27.30
CA THR A 66 -11.62 -8.44 26.16
C THR A 66 -11.91 -7.70 24.85
N VAL A 67 -11.20 -8.05 23.77
CA VAL A 67 -11.47 -7.51 22.43
C VAL A 67 -12.57 -8.35 21.79
N ASP A 68 -13.82 -7.92 21.93
CA ASP A 68 -15.01 -8.57 21.40
C ASP A 68 -15.90 -7.61 20.59
N ARG A 69 -17.14 -8.02 20.30
CA ARG A 69 -18.10 -7.21 19.55
C ARG A 69 -18.44 -5.90 20.25
N GLU A 70 -18.50 -5.87 21.58
CA GLU A 70 -18.79 -4.64 22.32
C GLU A 70 -17.63 -3.66 22.21
N PHE A 71 -16.39 -4.16 22.31
CA PHE A 71 -15.19 -3.37 22.05
C PHE A 71 -15.23 -2.70 20.67
N TRP A 72 -15.60 -3.44 19.61
CA TRP A 72 -15.60 -2.93 18.24
C TRP A 72 -16.73 -1.93 17.95
N ASN A 73 -17.89 -2.09 18.60
CA ASN A 73 -19.06 -1.25 18.35
C ASN A 73 -19.14 0.00 19.23
N ARG A 74 -18.37 0.07 20.33
CA ARG A 74 -18.36 1.26 21.18
C ARG A 74 -17.65 2.43 20.51
N GLU A 75 -18.00 3.63 20.96
CA GLU A 75 -17.38 4.88 20.53
C GLU A 75 -15.89 4.92 20.89
N ALA A 76 -15.07 5.36 19.92
CA ALA A 76 -13.63 5.53 20.05
C ALA A 76 -13.24 7.02 19.92
N GLU A 77 -13.42 7.61 18.74
CA GLU A 77 -13.00 8.98 18.45
C GLU A 77 -14.02 9.69 17.54
N GLU A 78 -14.31 10.96 17.82
CA GLU A 78 -15.21 11.81 17.03
C GLU A 78 -16.58 11.17 16.74
N GLY A 79 -17.13 10.42 17.69
CA GLY A 79 -18.42 9.72 17.53
C GLY A 79 -18.37 8.46 16.65
N MET A 80 -17.19 8.08 16.14
CA MET A 80 -16.99 6.83 15.39
C MET A 80 -16.83 5.64 16.33
N SER A 81 -17.39 4.49 15.94
CA SER A 81 -17.08 3.22 16.61
C SER A 81 -15.62 2.81 16.37
N ALA A 82 -15.04 1.98 17.24
CA ALA A 82 -13.70 1.44 17.02
C ALA A 82 -13.57 0.68 15.68
N ALA A 83 -14.62 -0.01 15.24
CA ALA A 83 -14.67 -0.68 13.94
C ALA A 83 -14.68 0.32 12.77
N THR A 84 -15.47 1.39 12.88
CA THR A 84 -15.52 2.46 11.86
C THR A 84 -14.16 3.16 11.75
N LEU A 85 -13.55 3.47 12.89
CA LEU A 85 -12.22 4.07 12.94
C LEU A 85 -11.16 3.16 12.33
N LEU A 86 -11.16 1.86 12.66
CA LEU A 86 -10.25 0.88 12.05
C LEU A 86 -10.39 0.86 10.53
N LYS A 87 -11.61 0.81 10.00
CA LYS A 87 -11.85 0.84 8.55
C LYS A 87 -11.36 2.13 7.90
N ALA A 88 -11.58 3.27 8.55
CA ALA A 88 -11.13 4.57 8.05
C ALA A 88 -9.61 4.66 7.97
N GLU A 89 -8.90 4.27 9.04
CA GLU A 89 -7.43 4.26 9.06
C GLU A 89 -6.84 3.23 8.10
N ALA A 90 -7.37 2.01 8.08
CA ALA A 90 -6.95 0.97 7.12
C ALA A 90 -7.13 1.43 5.67
N LYS A 91 -8.22 2.14 5.37
CA LYS A 91 -8.46 2.70 4.03
C LYS A 91 -7.43 3.77 3.70
N GLN A 92 -7.15 4.68 4.62
CA GLN A 92 -6.16 5.73 4.41
C GLN A 92 -4.76 5.17 4.17
N ASP A 93 -4.32 4.22 4.99
CA ASP A 93 -3.05 3.53 4.83
C ASP A 93 -2.97 2.77 3.50
N CYS A 94 -4.03 2.04 3.16
CA CYS A 94 -4.13 1.30 1.90
C CYS A 94 -3.96 2.24 0.70
N LEU A 95 -4.66 3.37 0.71
CA LEU A 95 -4.61 4.34 -0.39
C LEU A 95 -3.23 5.03 -0.48
N ARG A 96 -2.63 5.39 0.66
CA ARG A 96 -1.30 6.02 0.71
C ARG A 96 -0.22 5.09 0.17
N GLU A 97 -0.18 3.85 0.66
CA GLU A 97 0.80 2.87 0.19
C GLU A 97 0.54 2.47 -1.27
N GLN A 98 -0.72 2.33 -1.69
CA GLN A 98 -1.06 2.10 -3.10
C GLN A 98 -0.60 3.25 -4.01
N MET A 99 -0.76 4.50 -3.56
CA MET A 99 -0.30 5.67 -4.31
C MET A 99 1.22 5.70 -4.43
N ILE A 100 1.97 5.25 -3.43
CA ILE A 100 3.44 5.10 -3.53
C ILE A 100 3.80 4.13 -4.66
N PHE A 101 3.13 2.99 -4.77
CA PHE A 101 3.34 2.06 -5.90
C PHE A 101 2.97 2.67 -7.25
N ILE A 102 1.85 3.40 -7.33
CA ILE A 102 1.45 4.12 -8.56
C ILE A 102 2.53 5.12 -8.99
N LEU A 103 2.97 5.98 -8.07
CA LEU A 103 4.00 6.99 -8.32
C LEU A 103 5.34 6.35 -8.69
N ALA A 104 5.68 5.21 -8.08
CA ALA A 104 6.87 4.44 -8.41
C ALA A 104 6.82 3.90 -9.84
N ARG A 105 5.67 3.35 -10.28
CA ARG A 105 5.49 2.89 -11.67
C ARG A 105 5.59 4.04 -12.67
N GLU A 106 4.95 5.17 -12.39
CA GLU A 106 5.00 6.35 -13.24
C GLU A 106 6.42 6.90 -13.44
N ARG A 107 7.28 6.71 -12.45
CA ARG A 107 8.70 7.10 -12.49
C ARG A 107 9.64 5.97 -12.88
N GLY A 108 9.11 4.81 -13.27
CA GLY A 108 9.91 3.65 -13.71
C GLY A 108 10.70 2.95 -12.61
N LEU A 109 10.35 3.15 -11.33
CA LEU A 109 11.01 2.51 -10.18
C LEU A 109 10.48 1.09 -9.90
N SER A 110 9.23 0.82 -10.25
CA SER A 110 8.59 -0.49 -10.07
C SER A 110 7.70 -0.82 -11.27
N LYS A 111 7.49 -2.11 -11.54
CA LYS A 111 6.46 -2.56 -12.47
C LYS A 111 5.20 -3.01 -11.73
N ALA A 112 5.35 -3.66 -10.58
CA ALA A 112 4.24 -4.06 -9.75
C ALA A 112 3.53 -2.85 -9.13
N VAL A 113 2.21 -2.84 -9.30
CA VAL A 113 1.29 -1.87 -8.68
C VAL A 113 0.08 -2.56 -8.09
N GLN A 114 -0.42 -3.62 -8.73
CA GLN A 114 -1.50 -4.43 -8.17
C GLN A 114 -0.98 -5.31 -7.04
N PHE A 115 -1.84 -5.62 -6.05
CA PHE A 115 -1.46 -6.43 -4.90
C PHE A 115 -0.91 -7.81 -5.28
N ASP A 116 -1.50 -8.47 -6.28
CA ASP A 116 -1.02 -9.76 -6.79
C ASP A 116 0.35 -9.65 -7.47
N GLU A 117 0.60 -8.57 -8.22
CA GLU A 117 1.92 -8.33 -8.82
C GLU A 117 2.98 -8.13 -7.73
N ILE A 118 2.65 -7.44 -6.64
CA ILE A 118 3.55 -7.24 -5.49
C ILE A 118 3.83 -8.57 -4.79
N LYS A 119 2.82 -9.45 -4.68
CA LYS A 119 2.95 -10.80 -4.12
C LYS A 119 3.85 -11.68 -5.00
N GLU A 120 3.71 -11.61 -6.31
CA GLU A 120 4.59 -12.31 -7.25
C GLU A 120 6.03 -11.81 -7.16
N GLU A 121 6.26 -10.49 -7.06
CA GLU A 121 7.61 -9.93 -6.85
C GLU A 121 8.22 -10.40 -5.52
N MET A 122 7.42 -10.50 -4.45
CA MET A 122 7.86 -11.07 -3.17
C MET A 122 8.27 -12.53 -3.30
N GLU A 123 7.43 -13.37 -3.93
CA GLU A 123 7.71 -14.80 -4.10
C GLU A 123 8.98 -15.02 -4.93
N LYS A 124 9.18 -14.21 -5.97
CA LYS A 124 10.41 -14.22 -6.76
C LYS A 124 11.63 -13.83 -5.93
N GLU A 125 11.56 -12.74 -5.17
CA GLU A 125 12.64 -12.30 -4.27
C GLU A 125 13.00 -13.40 -3.26
N ASN A 126 12.00 -14.08 -2.70
CA ASN A 126 12.20 -15.19 -1.77
C ASN A 126 12.90 -16.39 -2.44
N ALA A 127 12.50 -16.75 -3.66
CA ALA A 127 13.14 -17.84 -4.42
C ALA A 127 14.60 -17.51 -4.80
N ASP A 128 14.87 -16.26 -5.21
CA ASP A 128 16.21 -15.77 -5.55
C ASP A 128 17.13 -15.77 -4.32
N ARG A 129 16.59 -15.39 -3.14
CA ARG A 129 17.28 -15.47 -1.85
C ARG A 129 17.59 -16.90 -1.46
N GLU A 130 16.61 -17.81 -1.57
CA GLU A 130 16.81 -19.22 -1.25
C GLU A 130 17.92 -19.83 -2.11
N THR A 131 17.92 -19.53 -3.41
CA THR A 131 18.97 -19.96 -4.35
C THR A 131 20.34 -19.38 -3.98
N SER A 132 20.39 -18.10 -3.60
CA SER A 132 21.62 -17.43 -3.18
C SER A 132 22.21 -18.07 -1.91
N VAL A 133 21.37 -18.37 -0.91
CA VAL A 133 21.79 -19.09 0.31
C VAL A 133 22.34 -20.47 -0.02
N LYS A 134 21.65 -21.25 -0.87
CA LYS A 134 22.12 -22.58 -1.32
C LYS A 134 23.45 -22.51 -2.05
N SER A 135 23.71 -21.43 -2.79
CA SER A 135 24.97 -21.20 -3.50
C SER A 135 26.12 -20.63 -2.63
N GLY A 136 25.91 -20.49 -1.32
CA GLY A 136 26.92 -19.97 -0.39
C GLY A 136 27.14 -18.45 -0.46
N LYS A 137 26.27 -17.71 -1.17
CA LYS A 137 26.31 -16.25 -1.18
C LYS A 137 25.75 -15.68 0.11
N ILE A 138 26.32 -14.57 0.57
CA ILE A 138 25.82 -13.84 1.73
C ILE A 138 24.51 -13.14 1.33
N VAL A 139 23.42 -13.50 2.00
CA VAL A 139 22.12 -12.82 1.89
C VAL A 139 21.94 -11.92 3.11
N TYR A 140 21.80 -10.62 2.88
CA TYR A 140 21.54 -9.64 3.93
C TYR A 140 20.03 -9.50 4.18
N GLY A 141 19.62 -9.39 5.45
CA GLY A 141 18.21 -9.27 5.86
C GLY A 141 17.49 -10.61 6.00
N ASN A 142 16.16 -10.60 5.88
CA ASN A 142 15.34 -11.81 6.04
C ASN A 142 15.66 -12.82 4.93
N LYS A 143 15.73 -14.11 5.31
CA LYS A 143 15.91 -15.22 4.36
C LYS A 143 14.67 -15.45 3.49
N ASN A 144 13.50 -15.15 4.05
CA ASN A 144 12.20 -15.21 3.40
C ASN A 144 11.34 -14.09 3.97
N TYR A 145 10.64 -13.37 3.11
CA TYR A 145 9.70 -12.31 3.47
C TYR A 145 8.27 -12.86 3.55
N SER A 146 7.58 -12.48 4.61
CA SER A 146 6.10 -12.45 4.61
C SER A 146 5.61 -11.18 3.92
N MET A 147 4.34 -11.16 3.49
CA MET A 147 3.75 -9.99 2.81
C MET A 147 3.90 -8.71 3.63
N SER A 148 3.72 -8.80 4.95
CA SER A 148 3.92 -7.66 5.85
C SER A 148 5.34 -7.10 5.82
N THR A 149 6.34 -7.98 5.90
CA THR A 149 7.76 -7.57 5.86
C THR A 149 8.19 -7.09 4.48
N TYR A 150 7.61 -7.67 3.41
CA TYR A 150 7.93 -7.30 2.04
C TYR A 150 7.33 -5.94 1.66
N LEU A 151 6.05 -5.69 1.99
CA LEU A 151 5.42 -4.40 1.77
C LEU A 151 6.12 -3.30 2.53
N SER A 152 6.43 -3.51 3.81
CA SER A 152 7.17 -2.53 4.62
C SER A 152 8.54 -2.19 4.02
N TYR A 153 9.27 -3.22 3.55
CA TYR A 153 10.55 -3.04 2.86
C TYR A 153 10.39 -2.27 1.54
N SER A 154 9.42 -2.68 0.71
CA SER A 154 9.15 -2.10 -0.60
C SER A 154 8.73 -0.64 -0.49
N ILE A 155 7.75 -0.33 0.38
CA ILE A 155 7.29 1.04 0.63
C ILE A 155 8.43 1.91 1.15
N SER A 156 9.26 1.41 2.07
CA SER A 156 10.41 2.17 2.58
C SER A 156 11.40 2.49 1.46
N ASN A 157 11.73 1.51 0.62
CA ASN A 157 12.68 1.71 -0.49
C ASN A 157 12.13 2.64 -1.56
N LEU A 158 10.90 2.38 -2.02
CA LEU A 158 10.23 3.20 -3.01
C LEU A 158 10.08 4.64 -2.53
N SER A 159 9.71 4.86 -1.26
CA SER A 159 9.64 6.21 -0.69
C SER A 159 11.00 6.93 -0.74
N ARG A 160 12.10 6.25 -0.42
CA ARG A 160 13.44 6.85 -0.48
C ARG A 160 13.84 7.22 -1.92
N GLU A 161 13.59 6.33 -2.88
CA GLU A 161 13.89 6.59 -4.29
C GLU A 161 12.99 7.69 -4.87
N LEU A 162 11.71 7.71 -4.51
CA LEU A 162 10.78 8.79 -4.86
C LEU A 162 11.26 10.12 -4.29
N ILE A 163 11.65 10.17 -3.01
CA ILE A 163 12.20 11.38 -2.39
C ILE A 163 13.39 11.90 -3.17
N LYS A 164 14.32 11.03 -3.53
CA LYS A 164 15.53 11.38 -4.29
C LYS A 164 15.20 11.94 -5.67
N ILE A 165 14.27 11.32 -6.40
CA ILE A 165 13.88 11.80 -7.74
C ILE A 165 13.11 13.11 -7.66
N MET A 166 12.37 13.33 -6.57
CA MET A 166 11.43 14.44 -6.44
C MET A 166 11.98 15.63 -5.60
N GLU A 167 13.23 15.57 -5.12
CA GLU A 167 13.74 16.56 -4.16
C GLU A 167 13.94 17.97 -4.74
N ASP A 168 14.16 18.07 -6.05
CA ASP A 168 14.41 19.33 -6.75
C ASP A 168 13.15 19.96 -7.37
N ASN A 169 12.02 19.27 -7.32
CA ASN A 169 10.75 19.70 -7.91
C ASN A 169 9.57 19.58 -6.92
N GLU A 170 8.88 18.44 -6.84
CA GLU A 170 7.64 18.30 -6.08
C GLU A 170 7.83 18.32 -4.57
N LEU A 171 9.02 17.93 -4.09
CA LEU A 171 9.40 17.92 -2.68
C LEU A 171 10.44 19.00 -2.34
N LYS A 172 10.62 19.98 -3.23
CA LYS A 172 11.51 21.11 -2.97
C LYS A 172 10.92 21.99 -1.86
N TYR A 173 11.79 22.46 -0.96
CA TYR A 173 11.41 23.35 0.13
C TYR A 173 12.44 24.46 0.40
N THR A 174 11.99 25.53 1.06
CA THR A 174 12.81 26.66 1.51
C THR A 174 13.26 26.50 2.97
N ASP A 175 14.22 27.32 3.41
CA ASP A 175 14.69 27.33 4.80
C ASP A 175 13.56 27.67 5.78
N GLU A 176 12.69 28.60 5.40
CA GLU A 176 11.55 29.03 6.19
C GLU A 176 10.57 27.88 6.41
N GLN A 177 10.33 27.07 5.37
CA GLN A 177 9.40 25.94 5.43
C GLN A 177 9.88 24.84 6.38
N ILE A 178 11.16 24.47 6.32
CA ILE A 178 11.72 23.46 7.25
C ILE A 178 11.83 24.01 8.68
N LEU A 179 12.08 25.31 8.85
CA LEU A 179 12.09 25.94 10.17
C LEU A 179 10.70 25.94 10.80
N SER A 180 9.65 26.31 10.05
CA SER A 180 8.25 26.25 10.51
C SER A 180 7.86 24.82 10.87
N PHE A 181 8.18 23.83 10.02
CA PHE A 181 7.96 22.42 10.34
C PHE A 181 8.64 22.03 11.67
N CYS A 182 9.90 22.41 11.87
CA CYS A 182 10.62 22.12 13.10
C CYS A 182 9.96 22.75 14.33
N GLN A 183 9.56 24.03 14.24
CA GLN A 183 8.92 24.75 15.35
C GLN A 183 7.55 24.16 15.70
N GLU A 184 6.72 23.87 14.70
CA GLU A 184 5.39 23.26 14.86
C GLU A 184 5.47 21.86 15.47
N ASN A 185 6.56 21.13 15.20
CA ASN A 185 6.76 19.75 15.66
C ASN A 185 7.72 19.66 16.87
N GLY A 186 7.98 20.77 17.56
CA GLY A 186 8.79 20.81 18.79
C GLY A 186 10.23 20.33 18.61
N LYS A 187 10.80 20.47 17.41
CA LYS A 187 12.19 20.09 17.11
C LYS A 187 13.14 21.15 17.64
N ASP A 188 14.23 20.70 18.25
CA ASP A 188 15.26 21.59 18.77
C ASP A 188 16.11 22.18 17.63
N VAL A 189 15.94 23.49 17.42
CA VAL A 189 16.62 24.31 16.40
C VAL A 189 17.42 25.46 17.00
N ASN A 190 17.48 25.57 18.33
CA ASN A 190 18.11 26.72 18.98
C ASN A 190 19.62 26.76 18.70
N GLY A 191 20.10 27.90 18.22
CA GLY A 191 21.51 28.11 17.86
C GLY A 191 21.97 27.40 16.58
N LEU A 192 21.07 26.72 15.86
CA LEU A 192 21.39 26.09 14.58
C LEU A 192 21.27 27.10 13.44
N SER A 193 22.25 27.10 12.54
CA SER A 193 22.14 27.74 11.23
C SER A 193 21.16 27.00 10.32
N SER A 194 20.66 27.65 9.27
CA SER A 194 19.77 27.01 8.30
C SER A 194 20.39 25.75 7.65
N GLY A 195 21.70 25.75 7.39
CA GLY A 195 22.41 24.58 6.87
C GLY A 195 22.40 23.39 7.85
N GLU A 196 22.56 23.65 9.15
CA GLU A 196 22.51 22.62 10.19
C GLU A 196 21.10 22.07 10.37
N ILE A 197 20.07 22.92 10.29
CA ILE A 197 18.66 22.50 10.31
C ILE A 197 18.37 21.57 9.12
N ARG A 198 18.82 21.92 7.91
CA ARG A 198 18.67 21.05 6.73
C ARG A 198 19.36 19.71 6.91
N SER A 199 20.60 19.71 7.42
CA SER A 199 21.35 18.47 7.66
C SER A 199 20.65 17.57 8.68
N LYS A 200 20.14 18.15 9.77
CA LYS A 200 19.54 17.41 10.89
C LYS A 200 18.12 16.92 10.60
N TYR A 201 17.28 17.75 9.96
CA TYR A 201 15.85 17.49 9.82
C TYR A 201 15.36 17.37 8.38
N GLY A 202 16.23 17.61 7.39
CA GLY A 202 15.83 17.65 5.97
C GLY A 202 15.21 16.34 5.48
N LEU A 203 15.77 15.19 5.85
CA LEU A 203 15.18 13.90 5.47
C LEU A 203 13.80 13.68 6.12
N VAL A 204 13.66 14.02 7.41
CA VAL A 204 12.37 13.91 8.11
C VAL A 204 11.33 14.79 7.43
N TYR A 205 11.69 16.03 7.11
CA TYR A 205 10.77 16.94 6.44
C TYR A 205 10.43 16.50 5.01
N ARG A 206 11.37 15.92 4.25
CA ARG A 206 11.07 15.35 2.94
C ARG A 206 10.11 14.17 2.99
N ASN A 207 10.19 13.31 4.02
CA ASN A 207 9.20 12.25 4.21
C ASN A 207 7.80 12.85 4.44
N GLU A 208 7.69 13.89 5.26
CA GLU A 208 6.43 14.61 5.47
C GLU A 208 5.90 15.24 4.17
N LEU A 209 6.77 15.86 3.36
CA LEU A 209 6.38 16.40 2.06
C LEU A 209 5.90 15.31 1.10
N LEU A 210 6.52 14.12 1.11
CA LEU A 210 6.08 12.98 0.31
C LEU A 210 4.68 12.53 0.72
N VAL A 211 4.40 12.41 2.02
CA VAL A 211 3.06 12.05 2.53
C VAL A 211 2.02 13.06 2.05
N ARG A 212 2.29 14.36 2.21
CA ARG A 212 1.39 15.42 1.73
C ARG A 212 1.20 15.38 0.20
N TYR A 213 2.25 15.07 -0.54
CA TYR A 213 2.16 14.92 -1.99
C TYR A 213 1.30 13.71 -2.39
N VAL A 214 1.47 12.59 -1.71
CA VAL A 214 0.66 11.38 -1.87
C VAL A 214 -0.82 11.68 -1.60
N ASP A 215 -1.14 12.35 -0.50
CA ASP A 215 -2.52 12.71 -0.15
C ASP A 215 -3.16 13.60 -1.24
N ARG A 216 -2.45 14.63 -1.71
CA ARG A 216 -2.91 15.47 -2.82
C ARG A 216 -3.12 14.67 -4.11
N CYS A 217 -2.29 13.66 -4.38
CA CYS A 217 -2.46 12.80 -5.55
C CYS A 217 -3.73 11.95 -5.43
N ILE A 218 -4.00 11.41 -4.24
CA ILE A 218 -5.22 10.64 -3.97
C ILE A 218 -6.46 11.51 -4.18
N GLU A 219 -6.47 12.72 -3.60
CA GLU A 219 -7.55 13.69 -3.77
C GLU A 219 -7.79 14.05 -5.24
N LYS A 220 -6.72 14.35 -5.98
CA LYS A 220 -6.79 14.75 -7.38
C LYS A 220 -7.29 13.62 -8.30
N ARG A 221 -6.88 12.38 -8.05
CA ARG A 221 -7.27 11.22 -8.87
C ARG A 221 -8.64 10.67 -8.50
N GLY A 222 -9.09 10.94 -7.27
CA GLY A 222 -10.34 10.44 -6.75
C GLY A 222 -10.27 8.96 -6.36
N VAL A 223 -11.17 8.57 -5.47
CA VAL A 223 -11.33 7.19 -5.00
C VAL A 223 -12.76 6.77 -5.26
N VAL A 224 -12.94 5.69 -6.01
CA VAL A 224 -14.24 5.05 -6.20
C VAL A 224 -14.37 3.96 -5.17
N LEU A 225 -15.36 4.06 -4.29
CA LEU A 225 -15.63 3.09 -3.23
C LEU A 225 -16.91 2.32 -3.55
N LYS A 226 -16.88 0.99 -3.47
CA LYS A 226 -18.11 0.19 -3.44
C LYS A 226 -18.62 0.17 -2.00
N GLN A 227 -19.57 1.05 -1.71
CA GLN A 227 -20.03 1.28 -0.34
C GLN A 227 -20.56 0.01 0.32
N GLU A 228 -21.37 -0.79 -0.39
CA GLU A 228 -21.91 -2.05 0.13
C GLU A 228 -20.82 -3.06 0.48
N GLU A 229 -19.81 -3.24 -0.38
CA GLU A 229 -18.66 -4.11 -0.12
C GLU A 229 -17.84 -3.61 1.07
N PHE A 230 -17.57 -2.30 1.12
CA PHE A 230 -16.79 -1.68 2.19
C PHE A 230 -17.47 -1.77 3.56
N ASP A 231 -18.78 -1.55 3.60
CA ASP A 231 -19.57 -1.66 4.82
C ASP A 231 -19.73 -3.13 5.24
N GLY A 232 -19.85 -4.05 4.28
CA GLY A 232 -19.95 -5.49 4.51
C GLY A 232 -18.69 -6.15 5.10
N VAL A 233 -17.52 -5.50 5.01
CA VAL A 233 -16.30 -6.02 5.65
C VAL A 233 -16.49 -6.07 7.16
N THR A 234 -16.44 -7.26 7.74
CA THR A 234 -16.61 -7.48 9.17
C THR A 234 -15.28 -7.31 9.90
N VAL A 235 -15.28 -6.51 10.96
CA VAL A 235 -14.17 -6.43 11.91
C VAL A 235 -14.43 -7.45 13.02
N GLN A 236 -13.53 -8.41 13.20
CA GLN A 236 -13.55 -9.40 14.29
C GLN A 236 -12.37 -9.16 15.23
#